data_AF-W8C8V9-F1
#
_entry.id   AF-W8C8V9-F1
#
_cell.length_a   1.000
_cell.length_b   1.000
_cell.length_c   1.000
_cell.angle_alpha   90.00
_cell.angle_beta   90.00
_cell.angle_gamma   90.00
#
_symmetry.space_group_name_H-M   'P 1'
#
loop_
_entity.id
_entity.type
_entity.pdbx_description
1 polymer ?
#
loop_
_entity_poly.entity_id
_entity_poly.type
_entity_poly.pdbx_seq_one_letter_code
_entity_poly.pdbx_strand_id
1 'polypeptide(L)'
;EVEAQVSNIASYKDSIVYGVLIPHTEGRAGMAAIYDPQREVDLERFASDIAKVLPAYARPQFIRFLTEIDLTGTFKLRKVDLQKDGYNPNNTQDEIYYQTASGRYELLTVEVYEKINNGEIRF
;
A
#
# COMPACT_ATOMS: atom_id res chain seq x y z
N GLU A 1 2.61 7.84 13.36
CA GLU A 1 2.92 6.54 14.00
C GLU A 1 2.99 5.40 12.97
N VAL A 2 1.93 5.14 12.20
CA VAL A 2 1.90 4.07 11.18
C VAL A 2 3.05 4.16 10.18
N GLU A 3 3.32 5.34 9.62
CA GLU A 3 4.41 5.55 8.65
C GLU A 3 5.79 5.17 9.21
N ALA A 4 6.08 5.50 10.47
CA ALA A 4 7.35 5.14 11.10
C ALA A 4 7.48 3.61 11.30
N GLN A 5 6.38 2.93 11.61
CA GLN A 5 6.37 1.47 11.72
C GLN A 5 6.57 0.81 10.35
N VAL A 6 5.88 1.31 9.31
CA VAL A 6 6.03 0.85 7.93
C VAL A 6 7.49 1.00 7.47
N SER A 7 8.08 2.18 7.65
CA SER A 7 9.47 2.43 7.26
C SER A 7 10.44 1.50 8.00
N ASN A 8 10.29 1.34 9.33
CA ASN A 8 11.15 0.46 10.12
C ASN A 8 11.09 -1.01 9.64
N ILE A 9 9.88 -1.54 9.44
CA ILE A 9 9.68 -2.92 8.98
C ILE A 9 10.17 -3.11 7.54
N ALA A 10 10.02 -2.09 6.69
CA ALA A 10 10.54 -2.06 5.33
C ALA A 10 12.05 -1.70 5.28
N SER A 11 12.81 -1.99 6.34
CA SER A 11 14.27 -1.75 6.40
C SER A 11 14.68 -0.29 6.17
N TYR A 12 13.93 0.65 6.75
CA TYR A 12 14.13 2.10 6.64
C TYR A 12 14.02 2.66 5.22
N LYS A 13 13.32 1.94 4.32
CA LYS A 13 12.98 2.48 3.00
C LYS A 13 12.07 3.71 3.13
N ASP A 14 12.24 4.66 2.21
CA ASP A 14 11.37 5.82 2.09
C ASP A 14 9.94 5.35 1.87
N SER A 15 9.04 5.78 2.74
CA SER A 15 7.65 5.35 2.68
C SER A 15 6.70 6.46 3.11
N ILE A 16 5.48 6.38 2.60
CA ILE A 16 4.41 7.29 2.95
C ILE A 16 3.11 6.52 3.15
N VAL A 17 2.34 6.94 4.15
CA VAL A 17 1.04 6.33 4.44
C VAL A 17 -0.09 7.34 4.23
N TYR A 18 -1.14 6.90 3.54
CA TYR A 18 -2.30 7.72 3.22
C TYR A 18 -3.57 6.87 3.13
N GLY A 19 -4.73 7.52 3.28
CA GLY A 19 -6.02 6.85 3.13
C GLY A 19 -6.52 6.90 1.68
N VAL A 20 -7.03 5.77 1.18
CA VAL A 20 -7.72 5.63 -0.11
C VAL A 20 -9.17 5.25 0.09
N LEU A 21 -10.04 5.67 -0.83
CA LEU A 21 -11.47 5.33 -0.81
C LEU A 21 -11.68 4.01 -1.55
N ILE A 22 -12.33 3.04 -0.90
CA ILE A 22 -12.75 1.78 -1.54
C ILE A 22 -14.26 1.89 -1.80
N PRO A 23 -14.75 1.62 -3.01
CA PRO A 23 -16.18 1.52 -3.30
C PRO A 23 -16.89 0.57 -2.34
N HIS A 24 -18.14 0.87 -2.00
CA HIS A 24 -18.99 0.03 -1.14
C HIS A 24 -18.47 -0.17 0.30
N THR A 25 -17.55 0.67 0.76
CA THR A 25 -17.08 0.69 2.16
C THR A 25 -17.26 2.08 2.77
N GLU A 26 -17.49 2.13 4.08
CA GLU A 26 -17.50 3.39 4.81
C GLU A 26 -16.09 3.75 5.29
N GLY A 27 -15.65 4.97 4.99
CA GLY A 27 -14.35 5.48 5.44
C GLY A 27 -13.24 5.34 4.40
N ARG A 28 -11.99 5.30 4.88
CA ARG A 28 -10.78 5.19 4.05
C ARG A 28 -9.92 4.04 4.55
N ALA A 29 -9.45 3.23 3.62
CA ALA A 29 -8.47 2.19 3.90
C ALA A 29 -7.05 2.75 3.87
N GLY A 30 -6.18 2.23 4.74
CA GLY A 30 -4.77 2.61 4.74
C GLY A 30 -4.04 2.07 3.51
N MET A 31 -3.23 2.91 2.89
CA MET A 31 -2.31 2.56 1.81
C MET A 31 -0.91 3.04 2.17
N ALA A 32 0.07 2.16 2.02
CA ALA A 32 1.48 2.48 2.14
C ALA A 32 2.13 2.49 0.77
N ALA A 33 2.83 3.55 0.40
CA ALA A 33 3.76 3.52 -0.73
C ALA A 33 5.19 3.44 -0.20
N ILE A 34 5.97 2.49 -0.70
CA ILE A 34 7.33 2.19 -0.26
C ILE A 34 8.24 2.27 -1.48
N TYR A 35 9.29 3.09 -1.43
CA TYR A 35 10.30 3.10 -2.48
C TYR A 35 11.20 1.88 -2.35
N ASP A 36 11.03 0.94 -3.28
CA ASP A 36 11.74 -0.34 -3.30
C ASP A 36 11.93 -0.83 -4.74
N PRO A 37 12.75 -0.15 -5.55
CA PRO A 37 12.92 -0.48 -6.96
C PRO A 37 13.50 -1.88 -7.19
N GLN A 38 14.14 -2.46 -6.17
CA GLN A 38 14.74 -3.80 -6.23
C GLN A 38 13.83 -4.90 -5.66
N ARG A 39 12.62 -4.54 -5.18
CA ARG A 39 11.65 -5.46 -4.55
C ARG A 39 12.27 -6.37 -3.48
N GLU A 40 13.05 -5.77 -2.59
CA GLU A 40 13.71 -6.48 -1.49
C GLU A 40 12.79 -6.72 -0.28
N VAL A 41 11.70 -5.97 -0.15
CA VAL A 41 10.76 -6.14 0.96
C VAL A 41 10.04 -7.47 0.83
N ASP A 42 10.30 -8.36 1.80
CA ASP A 42 9.57 -9.61 2.04
C ASP A 42 8.19 -9.30 2.61
N LEU A 43 7.15 -9.56 1.82
CA LEU A 43 5.77 -9.28 2.16
C LEU A 43 5.21 -10.20 3.25
N GLU A 44 5.68 -11.45 3.36
CA GLU A 44 5.22 -12.37 4.41
C GLU A 44 5.75 -11.92 5.76
N ARG A 45 7.04 -11.55 5.81
CA ARG A 45 7.65 -10.98 7.00
C ARG A 45 7.02 -9.63 7.34
N PHE A 46 6.82 -8.76 6.35
CA PHE A 46 6.21 -7.45 6.54
C PHE A 46 4.81 -7.57 7.17
N ALA A 47 3.97 -8.47 6.65
CA ALA A 47 2.64 -8.74 7.21
C ALA A 47 2.70 -9.21 8.67
N SER A 48 3.61 -10.15 8.97
CA SER A 48 3.80 -10.67 10.33
C SER A 48 4.24 -9.59 11.30
N ASP A 49 5.22 -8.77 10.90
CA ASP A 49 5.80 -7.74 11.76
C ASP A 49 4.83 -6.57 11.97
N ILE A 50 4.12 -6.12 10.92
CA ILE A 50 3.04 -5.11 11.06
C ILE A 50 1.96 -5.58 12.02
N ALA A 51 1.58 -6.86 11.96
CA ALA A 51 0.52 -7.39 12.81
C ALA A 51 0.87 -7.36 14.30
N LYS A 52 2.17 -7.37 14.65
CA LYS A 52 2.66 -7.30 16.04
C LYS A 52 2.68 -5.87 16.57
N VAL A 53 2.92 -4.87 15.71
CA VAL A 53 3.11 -3.48 16.14
C VAL A 53 1.90 -2.58 15.89
N LEU A 54 0.99 -2.97 15.01
CA LEU A 54 -0.21 -2.19 14.68
C LEU A 54 -1.51 -3.00 14.90
N PRO A 55 -2.55 -2.37 15.48
CA PRO A 55 -3.87 -2.97 15.55
C PRO A 55 -4.47 -3.11 14.14
N ALA A 56 -5.39 -4.06 13.95
CA ALA A 56 -5.94 -4.42 12.63
C ALA A 56 -6.42 -3.21 11.80
N TYR A 57 -7.11 -2.24 12.43
CA TYR A 57 -7.63 -1.05 11.78
C TYR A 57 -6.55 -0.05 11.31
N ALA A 58 -5.34 -0.12 11.85
CA ALA A 58 -4.23 0.78 11.50
C ALA A 58 -3.28 0.17 10.46
N ARG A 59 -3.50 -1.09 10.07
CA ARG A 59 -2.67 -1.80 9.11
C ARG A 59 -2.98 -1.31 7.69
N PRO A 60 -1.98 -1.03 6.86
CA PRO A 60 -2.20 -0.73 5.45
C PRO A 60 -2.92 -1.90 4.77
N GLN A 61 -4.09 -1.64 4.20
CA GLN A 61 -4.81 -2.60 3.36
C GLN A 61 -4.16 -2.73 1.98
N PHE A 62 -3.46 -1.69 1.54
CA PHE A 62 -2.72 -1.68 0.28
C PHE A 62 -1.25 -1.31 0.47
N ILE A 63 -0.38 -1.90 -0.33
CA ILE A 63 1.04 -1.55 -0.44
C ILE A 63 1.37 -1.30 -1.90
N ARG A 64 2.00 -0.17 -2.22
CA ARG A 64 2.54 0.14 -3.56
C ARG A 64 4.05 0.23 -3.49
N PHE A 65 4.75 -0.54 -4.32
CA PHE A 65 6.21 -0.46 -4.41
C PHE A 65 6.62 0.46 -5.54
N LEU A 66 7.15 1.63 -5.17
CA LEU A 66 7.57 2.64 -6.11
C LEU A 66 8.91 2.24 -6.74
N THR A 67 8.95 2.27 -8.06
CA THR A 67 10.16 2.03 -8.85
C THR A 67 10.95 3.30 -9.13
N GLU A 68 10.25 4.44 -9.19
CA GLU A 68 10.85 5.76 -9.40
C GLU A 68 10.34 6.75 -8.36
N ILE A 69 11.23 7.62 -7.91
CA ILE A 69 10.87 8.81 -7.14
C ILE A 69 11.35 10.03 -7.93
N ASP A 70 10.48 11.02 -8.06
CA ASP A 70 10.77 12.23 -8.82
C ASP A 70 11.72 13.13 -8.01
N LEU A 71 13.03 12.99 -8.25
CA LEU A 71 14.10 13.60 -7.47
C LEU A 71 14.37 15.08 -7.83
N THR A 72 13.67 15.63 -8.81
CA THR A 72 14.08 16.85 -9.54
C THR A 72 13.77 18.19 -8.84
N GLY A 73 13.23 18.20 -7.62
CA GLY A 73 12.98 19.48 -6.93
C GLY A 73 12.72 19.41 -5.43
N THR A 74 12.24 18.27 -4.94
CA THR A 74 12.13 17.94 -3.52
C THR A 74 12.07 16.42 -3.40
N PHE A 75 12.87 15.80 -2.51
CA PHE A 75 12.86 14.38 -2.13
C PHE A 75 11.54 13.92 -1.46
N LYS A 76 10.39 14.36 -1.98
CA LYS A 76 9.09 14.11 -1.38
C LYS A 76 8.27 13.28 -2.31
N LEU A 77 7.97 12.06 -1.85
CA LEU A 77 6.86 11.26 -2.33
C LEU A 77 5.64 12.18 -2.51
N ARG A 78 5.16 12.31 -3.75
CA ARG A 78 4.07 13.23 -4.08
C ARG A 78 2.75 12.68 -3.56
N LYS A 79 2.51 12.88 -2.27
CA LYS A 79 1.35 12.35 -1.53
C LYS A 79 0.03 12.60 -2.25
N VAL A 80 -0.13 13.80 -2.80
CA VAL A 80 -1.36 14.21 -3.50
C VAL A 80 -1.59 13.36 -4.75
N ASP A 81 -0.54 13.13 -5.55
CA ASP A 81 -0.61 12.31 -6.75
C ASP A 81 -0.87 10.84 -6.39
N LEU A 82 -0.13 10.32 -5.40
CA LEU A 82 -0.33 8.95 -4.88
C LEU A 82 -1.74 8.73 -4.32
N GLN A 83 -2.30 9.70 -3.61
CA GLN A 83 -3.69 9.65 -3.12
C GLN A 83 -4.71 9.68 -4.26
N LYS A 84 -4.42 10.39 -5.35
CA LYS A 84 -5.28 10.49 -6.53
C LYS A 84 -5.26 9.19 -7.34
N ASP A 85 -4.09 8.60 -7.54
CA ASP A 85 -3.94 7.30 -8.20
C ASP A 85 -4.65 6.20 -7.42
N GLY A 86 -4.56 6.28 -6.09
CA GLY A 86 -5.11 5.28 -5.17
C GLY A 86 -4.50 3.91 -5.40
N TYR A 87 -5.33 2.88 -5.31
CA TYR A 87 -4.93 1.48 -5.49
C TYR A 87 -5.23 0.94 -6.91
N ASN A 88 -5.52 1.81 -7.89
CA ASN A 88 -5.83 1.37 -9.25
C ASN A 88 -4.55 0.94 -10.00
N PRO A 89 -4.40 -0.34 -10.38
CA PRO A 89 -3.20 -0.85 -11.04
C PRO A 89 -3.05 -0.34 -12.48
N ASN A 90 -4.08 0.27 -13.08
CA ASN A 90 -4.00 0.86 -14.42
C ASN A 90 -3.42 2.28 -14.41
N ASN A 91 -3.36 2.93 -13.24
CA ASN A 91 -2.87 4.31 -13.12
C ASN A 91 -1.34 4.38 -12.88
N THR A 92 -0.67 3.24 -12.76
CA THR A 92 0.75 3.17 -12.46
C THR A 92 1.40 1.93 -13.09
N GLN A 93 2.73 1.96 -13.23
CA GLN A 93 3.55 0.80 -13.57
C GLN A 93 4.08 0.08 -12.31
N ASP A 94 3.89 0.69 -11.15
CA ASP A 94 4.30 0.13 -9.86
C ASP A 94 3.43 -1.08 -9.48
N GLU A 95 4.04 -2.03 -8.77
CA GLU A 95 3.31 -3.15 -8.21
C GLU A 95 2.47 -2.69 -7.01
N ILE A 96 1.19 -3.04 -7.03
CA ILE A 96 0.27 -2.82 -5.90
C ILE A 96 -0.13 -4.18 -5.34
N TYR A 97 -0.12 -4.29 -4.02
CA TYR A 97 -0.55 -5.46 -3.27
C TYR A 97 -1.69 -5.07 -2.33
N TYR A 98 -2.60 -6.01 -2.07
CA TYR A 98 -3.67 -5.84 -1.08
C TYR A 98 -3.59 -6.90 0.01
N GLN A 99 -4.04 -6.55 1.21
CA GLN A 99 -4.15 -7.48 2.32
C GLN A 99 -5.37 -8.37 2.12
N THR A 100 -5.18 -9.68 2.15
CA THR A 100 -6.26 -10.67 2.11
C THR A 100 -6.83 -10.91 3.50
N ALA A 101 -7.97 -11.61 3.58
CA ALA A 101 -8.60 -11.97 4.85
C ALA A 101 -7.70 -12.85 5.76
N SER A 102 -6.69 -13.54 5.19
CA SER A 102 -5.70 -14.30 5.97
C SER A 102 -4.56 -13.42 6.51
N GLY A 103 -4.57 -12.12 6.22
CA GLY A 103 -3.58 -11.15 6.66
C GLY A 103 -2.33 -11.05 5.77
N ARG A 104 -2.25 -11.85 4.70
CA ARG A 104 -1.14 -11.84 3.73
C ARG A 104 -1.35 -10.77 2.65
N TYR A 105 -0.26 -10.33 2.03
CA TYR A 105 -0.32 -9.44 0.86
C TYR A 105 -0.23 -10.23 -0.44
N GLU A 106 -1.19 -10.02 -1.34
CA GLU A 106 -1.25 -10.64 -2.66
C GLU A 106 -1.32 -9.56 -3.74
N LEU A 107 -0.83 -9.87 -4.95
CA LEU A 107 -0.74 -8.90 -6.04
C LEU A 107 -2.15 -8.44 -6.45
N LEU A 108 -2.33 -7.12 -6.54
CA LEU A 108 -3.56 -6.49 -7.00
C LEU A 108 -3.52 -6.41 -8.53
N THR A 109 -3.98 -7.48 -9.19
CA THR A 109 -4.16 -7.49 -10.64
C THR A 109 -5.37 -6.65 -11.04
N VAL A 110 -5.50 -6.33 -12.33
CA VAL A 110 -6.69 -5.64 -12.86
C VAL A 110 -7.97 -6.44 -12.54
N GLU A 111 -7.92 -7.77 -12.62
CA GLU A 111 -9.07 -8.62 -12.28
C GLU A 111 -9.46 -8.52 -10.80
N VAL A 112 -8.46 -8.47 -9.90
CA VAL A 112 -8.70 -8.29 -8.47
C VAL A 112 -9.24 -6.89 -8.18
N TYR A 113 -8.70 -5.86 -8.85
CA TYR A 113 -9.20 -4.49 -8.76
C TYR A 113 -10.69 -4.40 -9.10
N GLU A 114 -11.11 -5.01 -10.21
CA GLU A 114 -12.52 -5.05 -10.61
C GLU A 114 -13.39 -5.78 -9.57
N LYS A 115 -12.92 -6.90 -9.01
CA LYS A 115 -13.63 -7.62 -7.93
C LYS A 115 -13.80 -6.77 -6.67
N ILE A 116 -12.79 -5.97 -6.31
CA ILE A 116 -12.87 -5.02 -5.19
C ILE A 116 -13.93 -3.95 -5.51
N ASN A 117 -13.88 -3.38 -6.71
CA ASN A 117 -14.82 -2.32 -7.11
C ASN A 117 -16.27 -2.82 -7.21
N ASN A 118 -16.48 -4.08 -7.59
CA ASN A 118 -17.80 -4.72 -7.62
C ASN A 118 -18.28 -5.18 -6.23
N GLY A 119 -17.45 -5.04 -5.18
CA GLY A 119 -17.79 -5.45 -3.82
C GLY A 119 -17.76 -6.96 -3.56
N GLU A 120 -17.13 -7.73 -4.45
CA GLU A 120 -16.88 -9.17 -4.31
C GLU A 120 -15.77 -9.45 -3.29
N ILE A 121 -14.74 -8.60 -3.27
CA ILE A 121 -13.69 -8.57 -2.24
C ILE A 121 -13.95 -7.37 -1.32
N ARG A 122 -13.93 -7.63 -0.01
CA ARG A 122 -14.25 -6.63 1.04
C ARG A 122 -13.14 -6.52 2.07
N PHE A 123 -13.08 -5.36 2.72
CA PHE A 123 -12.06 -4.95 3.69
C PHE A 123 -12.70 -4.51 5.00
#